data_AF-Q745Y1-F1
#
_entry.id   AF-Q745Y1-F1
#
_cell.length_a   1.000
_cell.length_b   1.000
_cell.length_c   1.000
_cell.angle_alpha   90.00
_cell.angle_beta   90.00
_cell.angle_gamma   90.00
#
_symmetry.space_group_name_H-M   'P 1'
#
loop_
_entity.id
_entity.type
_entity.pdbx_description
1 polymer ?
#
loop_
_entity_poly.entity_id
_entity_poly.type
_entity_poly.pdbx_seq_one_letter_code
_entity_poly.pdbx_strand_id
1 'polypeptide(L)'
;MRRIGIGLVLFGVALAQGFKEDLRATVEPLLLGLAGGTEVLAEAAEAYAGGPTTEGLNRLRLLWLAARSPWEELEAFAFGPVGGFDPYLDTWPISPEDLKRTLGSPAADLPPEVRGFHALEYLLFQEPARTPEAARHLARLARDLAEKAAALRRAYLDYLEKTPEEELVEELYAASLELAEELFSEKLKHPESPYAQASAEDYRANARGLAKALALLPLPGLAWALALDLERAVAALPSPLERAWDDPKVALALARAQDLYAALGKAPVGRAERRALLWLRAFREEYLDEGEVDEGLEALEGLKAALAGTPREEEALKLVEPLEAKVRAAAPKEEVEPLVQALEDLLR
;
A
#
# COMPACT_ATOMS: atom_id res chain seq x y z
N MET A 1 -38.81 23.37 -46.91
CA MET A 1 -38.68 22.92 -45.52
C MET A 1 -37.69 21.77 -45.48
N ARG A 2 -36.45 22.04 -45.06
CA ARG A 2 -35.38 21.04 -44.93
C ARG A 2 -35.50 20.38 -43.55
N ARG A 3 -35.65 19.06 -43.50
CA ARG A 3 -35.55 18.28 -42.26
C ARG A 3 -34.07 18.18 -41.90
N ILE A 4 -33.70 18.79 -40.79
CA ILE A 4 -32.37 18.66 -40.16
C ILE A 4 -32.43 17.37 -39.34
N GLY A 5 -31.65 16.36 -39.75
CA GLY A 5 -31.41 15.17 -38.95
C GLY A 5 -30.42 15.52 -37.84
N ILE A 6 -30.89 15.46 -36.60
CA ILE A 6 -30.04 15.56 -35.41
C ILE A 6 -29.41 14.19 -35.22
N GLY A 7 -28.11 14.10 -35.49
CA GLY A 7 -27.29 12.94 -35.17
C GLY A 7 -27.16 12.83 -33.65
N LEU A 8 -27.73 11.77 -33.09
CA LEU A 8 -27.51 11.35 -31.72
C LEU A 8 -26.08 10.79 -31.64
N VAL A 9 -25.15 11.57 -31.10
CA VAL A 9 -23.82 11.06 -30.73
C VAL A 9 -24.02 10.20 -29.49
N LEU A 10 -24.13 8.89 -29.71
CA LEU A 10 -23.98 7.88 -28.67
C LEU A 10 -22.59 8.03 -28.05
N PHE A 11 -22.56 8.41 -26.77
CA PHE A 11 -21.37 8.29 -25.94
C PHE A 11 -20.85 6.86 -26.06
N GLY A 12 -19.58 6.73 -26.45
CA GLY A 12 -18.92 5.46 -26.68
C GLY A 12 -19.04 4.57 -25.45
N VAL A 13 -19.61 3.40 -25.68
CA VAL A 13 -19.33 2.21 -24.89
C VAL A 13 -17.82 2.00 -25.00
N ALA A 14 -17.07 2.30 -23.93
CA ALA A 14 -15.76 1.70 -23.78
C ALA A 14 -16.02 0.18 -23.82
N LEU A 15 -15.57 -0.46 -24.89
CA LEU A 15 -15.55 -1.91 -24.96
C LEU A 15 -14.76 -2.34 -23.73
N ALA A 16 -15.40 -3.02 -22.78
CA ALA A 16 -14.74 -3.51 -21.59
C ALA A 16 -13.52 -4.30 -22.07
N GLN A 17 -12.34 -3.74 -21.79
CA GLN A 17 -11.11 -4.48 -21.91
C GLN A 17 -11.16 -5.60 -20.86
N GLY A 18 -10.36 -6.66 -21.02
CA GLY A 18 -10.30 -7.70 -19.98
C GLY A 18 -9.88 -7.07 -18.64
N PHE A 19 -10.26 -7.65 -17.49
CA PHE A 19 -9.90 -7.09 -16.17
C PHE A 19 -8.41 -6.77 -16.07
N LYS A 20 -7.56 -7.65 -16.62
CA LYS A 20 -6.10 -7.46 -16.66
C LYS A 20 -5.65 -6.23 -17.45
N GLU A 21 -6.33 -5.89 -18.54
CA GLU A 21 -6.05 -4.70 -19.34
C GLU A 21 -6.50 -3.44 -18.60
N ASP A 22 -7.69 -3.44 -17.97
CA ASP A 22 -8.19 -2.32 -17.16
C ASP A 22 -7.32 -2.07 -15.91
N LEU A 23 -6.91 -3.14 -15.23
CA LEU A 23 -5.96 -3.09 -14.11
C LEU A 23 -4.64 -2.47 -14.55
N ARG A 24 -4.08 -2.94 -15.67
CA ARG A 24 -2.84 -2.38 -16.21
C ARG A 24 -3.00 -0.90 -16.59
N ALA A 25 -4.10 -0.53 -17.24
CA ALA A 25 -4.39 0.85 -17.62
C ALA A 25 -4.51 1.78 -16.41
N THR A 26 -4.92 1.25 -15.26
CA THR A 26 -5.02 1.97 -13.99
C THR A 26 -3.66 2.12 -13.31
N VAL A 27 -2.87 1.05 -13.23
CA VAL A 27 -1.63 1.00 -12.42
C VAL A 27 -0.40 1.52 -13.18
N GLU A 28 -0.30 1.29 -14.49
CA GLU A 28 0.89 1.68 -15.26
C GLU A 28 1.18 3.20 -15.21
N PRO A 29 0.19 4.11 -15.27
CA PRO A 29 0.42 5.54 -15.07
C PRO A 29 0.96 5.89 -13.67
N LEU A 30 0.51 5.19 -12.62
CA LEU A 30 0.98 5.41 -11.24
C LEU A 30 2.45 5.00 -11.10
N LEU A 31 2.80 3.80 -11.58
CA LEU A 31 4.18 3.31 -11.60
C LEU A 31 5.11 4.22 -12.43
N LEU A 32 4.61 4.74 -13.55
CA LEU A 32 5.36 5.69 -14.37
C LEU A 32 5.56 7.03 -13.65
N GLY A 33 4.51 7.53 -12.99
CA GLY A 33 4.55 8.74 -12.19
C GLY A 33 5.52 8.63 -11.02
N LEU A 34 5.50 7.51 -10.31
CA LEU A 34 6.41 7.19 -9.22
C LEU A 34 7.86 7.18 -9.72
N ALA A 35 8.19 6.29 -10.66
CA ALA A 35 9.55 6.15 -11.17
C ALA A 35 10.10 7.44 -11.78
N GLY A 36 9.28 8.16 -12.56
CA GLY A 36 9.67 9.44 -13.15
C GLY A 36 9.82 10.56 -12.11
N GLY A 37 8.91 10.64 -11.14
CA GLY A 37 8.95 11.65 -10.08
C GLY A 37 10.17 11.49 -9.18
N THR A 38 10.49 10.25 -8.79
CA THR A 38 11.69 9.95 -7.98
C THR A 38 12.98 10.22 -8.77
N GLU A 39 13.00 9.96 -10.08
CA GLU A 39 14.15 10.27 -10.94
C GLU A 39 14.41 11.79 -10.98
N VAL A 40 13.35 12.60 -11.18
CA VAL A 40 13.45 14.07 -11.18
C VAL A 40 13.91 14.59 -9.81
N LEU A 41 13.44 13.99 -8.71
CA LEU A 41 13.91 14.30 -7.36
C LEU A 41 15.40 13.99 -7.20
N ALA A 42 15.87 12.83 -7.68
CA ALA A 42 17.27 12.41 -7.60
C ALA A 42 18.19 13.36 -8.39
N GLU A 43 17.85 13.67 -9.65
CA GLU A 43 18.61 14.63 -10.47
C GLU A 43 18.69 16.02 -9.81
N ALA A 44 17.59 16.49 -9.23
CA ALA A 44 17.56 17.75 -8.50
C ALA A 44 18.43 17.71 -7.23
N ALA A 45 18.45 16.58 -6.52
CA ALA A 45 19.26 16.40 -5.32
C ALA A 45 20.76 16.35 -5.65
N GLU A 46 21.14 15.72 -6.76
CA GLU A 46 22.50 15.74 -7.29
C GLU A 46 22.96 17.16 -7.66
N ALA A 47 22.09 17.94 -8.32
CA ALA A 47 22.36 19.35 -8.62
C ALA A 47 22.50 20.18 -7.32
N TYR A 48 21.62 19.95 -6.34
CA TYR A 48 21.67 20.60 -5.02
C TYR A 48 22.98 20.30 -4.29
N ALA A 49 23.49 19.07 -4.37
CA ALA A 49 24.75 18.67 -3.74
C ALA A 49 25.98 19.41 -4.29
N GLY A 50 25.93 19.90 -5.53
CA GLY A 50 26.97 20.73 -6.14
C GLY A 50 27.01 22.18 -5.64
N GLY A 51 25.93 22.66 -5.01
CA GLY A 51 25.83 24.00 -4.46
C GLY A 51 24.55 24.19 -3.65
N PRO A 52 24.52 23.77 -2.37
CA PRO A 52 23.32 23.85 -1.54
C PRO A 52 22.82 25.28 -1.36
N THR A 53 21.55 25.54 -1.72
CA THR A 53 20.90 26.84 -1.55
C THR A 53 19.51 26.69 -0.93
N THR A 54 18.97 27.74 -0.34
CA THR A 54 17.59 27.74 0.17
C THR A 54 16.57 27.46 -0.94
N GLU A 55 16.77 28.01 -2.14
CA GLU A 55 15.90 27.78 -3.30
C GLU A 55 15.95 26.31 -3.74
N GLY A 56 17.15 25.74 -3.84
CA GLY A 56 17.32 24.32 -4.16
C GLY A 56 16.63 23.41 -3.13
N LEU A 57 16.78 23.68 -1.84
CA LEU A 57 16.11 22.91 -0.79
C LEU A 57 14.58 22.99 -0.91
N ASN A 58 14.02 24.18 -1.16
CA ASN A 58 12.58 24.33 -1.35
C ASN A 58 12.08 23.61 -2.61
N ARG A 59 12.88 23.59 -3.68
CA ARG A 59 12.58 22.78 -4.88
C ARG A 59 12.53 21.29 -4.56
N LEU A 60 13.49 20.77 -3.78
CA LEU A 60 13.50 19.36 -3.39
C LEU A 60 12.28 18.97 -2.56
N ARG A 61 11.85 19.83 -1.63
CA ARG A 61 10.63 19.60 -0.84
C ARG A 61 9.38 19.45 -1.71
N LEU A 62 9.24 20.31 -2.73
CA LEU A 62 8.12 20.24 -3.67
C LEU A 62 8.19 18.97 -4.54
N LEU A 63 9.40 18.60 -4.99
CA LEU A 63 9.61 17.38 -5.77
C LEU A 63 9.35 16.12 -4.95
N TRP A 64 9.70 16.11 -3.66
CA TRP A 64 9.41 15.01 -2.75
C TRP A 64 7.90 14.79 -2.61
N LEU A 65 7.13 15.86 -2.33
CA LEU A 65 5.66 15.79 -2.27
C LEU A 65 5.05 15.27 -3.59
N ALA A 66 5.57 15.75 -4.72
CA ALA A 66 5.09 15.33 -6.04
C ALA A 66 5.44 13.87 -6.37
N ALA A 67 6.61 13.39 -5.94
CA ALA A 67 7.06 12.02 -6.18
C ALA A 67 6.38 10.99 -5.27
N ARG A 68 5.96 11.39 -4.06
CA ARG A 68 5.25 10.53 -3.10
C ARG A 68 3.80 10.27 -3.50
N SER A 69 3.10 11.27 -4.05
CA SER A 69 1.67 11.13 -4.35
C SER A 69 1.28 9.92 -5.23
N PRO A 70 2.04 9.51 -6.27
CA PRO A 70 1.74 8.30 -7.03
C PRO A 70 1.98 6.99 -6.26
N TRP A 71 2.90 6.98 -5.29
CA TRP A 71 3.14 5.82 -4.41
C TRP A 71 1.95 5.57 -3.49
N GLU A 72 1.49 6.60 -2.79
CA GLU A 72 0.33 6.51 -1.90
C GLU A 72 -0.95 6.03 -2.60
N GLU A 73 -1.15 6.46 -3.85
CA GLU A 73 -2.29 5.99 -4.64
C GLU A 73 -2.09 4.55 -5.16
N LEU A 74 -0.84 4.09 -5.26
CA LEU A 74 -0.47 2.73 -5.66
C LEU A 74 -0.65 1.72 -4.52
N GLU A 75 -0.71 2.15 -3.25
CA GLU A 75 -0.89 1.24 -2.10
C GLU A 75 -2.16 0.39 -2.19
N ALA A 76 -3.23 0.88 -2.82
CA ALA A 76 -4.43 0.09 -3.09
C ALA A 76 -4.20 -1.09 -4.08
N PHE A 77 -3.01 -1.16 -4.64
CA PHE A 77 -2.51 -2.17 -5.56
C PHE A 77 -1.19 -2.77 -5.04
N ALA A 78 -0.95 -2.75 -3.72
CA ALA A 78 0.30 -3.19 -3.07
C ALA A 78 0.47 -4.72 -3.01
N PHE A 79 0.31 -5.42 -4.14
CA PHE A 79 0.43 -6.87 -4.20
C PHE A 79 1.57 -7.34 -5.11
N GLY A 80 1.82 -8.65 -5.08
CA GLY A 80 2.85 -9.31 -5.88
C GLY A 80 4.25 -8.79 -5.53
N PRO A 81 5.00 -8.18 -6.48
CA PRO A 81 6.37 -7.77 -6.21
C PRO A 81 6.48 -6.59 -5.23
N VAL A 82 5.40 -5.86 -4.92
CA VAL A 82 5.45 -4.66 -4.07
C VAL A 82 6.10 -4.95 -2.71
N GLY A 83 5.76 -6.04 -2.03
CA GLY A 83 6.34 -6.37 -0.71
C GLY A 83 7.87 -6.52 -0.71
N GLY A 84 8.49 -6.83 -1.86
CA GLY A 84 9.95 -6.87 -1.98
C GLY A 84 10.62 -5.50 -2.14
N PHE A 85 9.84 -4.46 -2.40
CA PHE A 85 10.30 -3.08 -2.61
C PHE A 85 9.81 -2.12 -1.53
N ASP A 86 8.63 -2.36 -1.00
CA ASP A 86 7.93 -1.49 -0.05
C ASP A 86 8.80 -1.04 1.13
N PRO A 87 9.47 -1.94 1.89
CA PRO A 87 10.35 -1.50 2.97
C PRO A 87 11.46 -0.52 2.51
N TYR A 88 11.95 -0.68 1.30
CA TYR A 88 13.01 0.16 0.77
C TYR A 88 12.52 1.46 0.11
N LEU A 89 11.21 1.58 -0.09
CA LEU A 89 10.53 2.77 -0.59
C LEU A 89 9.94 3.59 0.55
N ASP A 90 9.24 2.96 1.50
CA ASP A 90 8.37 3.69 2.41
C ASP A 90 8.28 3.20 3.86
N THR A 91 9.35 2.60 4.38
CA THR A 91 9.41 2.24 5.80
C THR A 91 9.14 3.42 6.73
N TRP A 92 8.17 3.23 7.64
CA TRP A 92 7.83 4.12 8.72
C TRP A 92 7.56 3.32 10.01
N PRO A 93 8.09 3.70 11.19
CA PRO A 93 8.95 4.85 11.44
C PRO A 93 10.41 4.63 11.03
N ILE A 94 11.08 5.72 10.63
CA ILE A 94 12.53 5.70 10.40
C ILE A 94 13.32 5.70 11.72
N SER A 95 14.63 5.42 11.66
CA SER A 95 15.59 5.66 12.75
C SER A 95 16.43 6.92 12.49
N PRO A 96 16.07 8.11 13.03
CA PRO A 96 16.84 9.34 12.82
C PRO A 96 18.27 9.26 13.36
N GLU A 97 18.48 8.56 14.48
CA GLU A 97 19.79 8.34 15.07
C GLU A 97 20.70 7.53 14.15
N ASP A 98 20.19 6.46 13.55
CA ASP A 98 20.97 5.63 12.63
C ASP A 98 21.14 6.30 11.27
N LEU A 99 20.14 7.03 10.78
CA LEU A 99 20.24 7.83 9.57
C LEU A 99 21.42 8.81 9.63
N LYS A 100 21.67 9.44 10.77
CA LYS A 100 22.85 10.32 10.95
C LYS A 100 24.17 9.57 10.90
N ARG A 101 24.19 8.27 11.18
CA ARG A 101 25.40 7.42 11.15
C ARG A 101 25.71 6.90 9.75
N THR A 102 24.81 7.06 8.78
CA THR A 102 25.00 6.57 7.40
C THR A 102 25.73 7.56 6.48
N LEU A 103 26.17 8.72 6.99
CA LEU A 103 26.96 9.67 6.21
C LEU A 103 28.20 8.98 5.61
N GLY A 104 28.30 9.02 4.28
CA GLY A 104 29.38 8.42 3.51
C GLY A 104 29.14 6.96 3.08
N SER A 105 28.14 6.28 3.65
CA SER A 105 27.80 4.90 3.29
C SER A 105 27.14 4.82 1.90
N PRO A 106 27.32 3.70 1.16
CA PRO A 106 26.51 3.37 -0.01
C PRO A 106 25.07 3.11 0.38
N ALA A 107 24.10 3.71 -0.31
CA ALA A 107 22.68 3.59 0.02
C ALA A 107 22.14 2.15 -0.14
N ALA A 108 22.68 1.39 -1.11
CA ALA A 108 22.28 0.01 -1.37
C ALA A 108 22.57 -0.96 -0.21
N ASP A 109 23.51 -0.61 0.69
CA ASP A 109 23.91 -1.44 1.83
C ASP A 109 23.15 -1.05 3.12
N LEU A 110 22.27 -0.04 3.05
CA LEU A 110 21.55 0.47 4.21
C LEU A 110 20.25 -0.30 4.46
N PRO A 111 19.87 -0.51 5.74
CA PRO A 111 18.59 -1.11 6.09
C PRO A 111 17.41 -0.19 5.73
N PRO A 112 16.18 -0.73 5.62
CA PRO A 112 14.97 0.03 5.31
C PRO A 112 14.78 1.32 6.13
N GLU A 113 15.01 1.26 7.44
CA GLU A 113 14.73 2.34 8.42
C GLU A 113 15.49 3.66 8.21
N VAL A 114 16.46 3.69 7.28
CA VAL A 114 17.36 4.84 7.06
C VAL A 114 17.47 5.23 5.57
N ARG A 115 16.51 4.81 4.76
CA ARG A 115 16.37 5.12 3.33
C ARG A 115 14.89 5.27 2.97
N GLY A 116 14.57 5.40 1.69
CA GLY A 116 13.19 5.59 1.25
C GLY A 116 12.67 7.03 1.43
N PHE A 117 11.37 7.22 1.22
CA PHE A 117 10.70 8.51 1.25
C PHE A 117 10.85 9.21 2.60
N HIS A 118 10.61 8.52 3.72
CA HIS A 118 10.64 9.13 5.05
C HIS A 118 12.04 9.53 5.51
N ALA A 119 13.10 8.81 5.10
CA ALA A 119 14.47 9.26 5.35
C ALA A 119 14.79 10.57 4.59
N LEU A 120 14.34 10.68 3.34
CA LEU A 120 14.44 11.93 2.58
C LEU A 120 13.58 13.03 3.21
N GLU A 121 12.37 12.72 3.65
CA GLU A 121 11.46 13.63 4.33
C GLU A 121 12.14 14.28 5.55
N TYR A 122 12.75 13.45 6.42
CA TYR A 122 13.49 13.94 7.58
C TYR A 122 14.62 14.89 7.17
N LEU A 123 15.43 14.51 6.19
CA LEU A 123 16.57 15.31 5.69
C LEU A 123 16.17 16.54 4.88
N LEU A 124 14.90 16.66 4.48
CA LEU A 124 14.37 17.81 3.75
C LEU A 124 13.64 18.77 4.68
N PHE A 125 12.84 18.28 5.62
CA PHE A 125 11.90 19.08 6.39
C PHE A 125 12.33 19.28 7.85
N GLN A 126 12.80 18.24 8.54
CA GLN A 126 13.13 18.27 9.95
C GLN A 126 14.58 18.69 10.24
N GLU A 127 15.55 18.02 9.59
CA GLU A 127 16.98 18.33 9.70
C GLU A 127 17.58 18.56 8.31
N PRO A 128 17.35 19.74 7.70
CA PRO A 128 17.71 19.97 6.32
C PRO A 128 19.20 19.78 6.03
N ALA A 129 19.50 18.96 5.01
CA ALA A 129 20.85 18.61 4.57
C ALA A 129 21.62 19.79 3.92
N ARG A 130 21.98 20.81 4.71
CA ARG A 130 22.55 22.08 4.23
C ARG A 130 24.06 22.07 3.98
N THR A 131 24.80 21.12 4.55
CA THR A 131 26.24 21.01 4.32
C THR A 131 26.50 20.26 3.00
N PRO A 132 27.61 20.51 2.28
CA PRO A 132 27.92 19.75 1.07
C PRO A 132 27.95 18.23 1.27
N GLU A 133 28.40 17.78 2.44
CA GLU A 133 28.43 16.36 2.78
C GLU A 133 27.03 15.77 2.99
N ALA A 134 26.19 16.44 3.77
CA ALA A 134 24.80 16.03 3.98
C ALA A 134 24.01 16.08 2.67
N ALA A 135 24.21 17.11 1.84
CA ALA A 135 23.55 17.23 0.54
C ALA A 135 23.95 16.10 -0.42
N ARG A 136 25.23 15.69 -0.43
CA ARG A 136 25.67 14.49 -1.17
C ARG A 136 25.05 13.21 -0.64
N HIS A 137 24.83 13.11 0.67
CA HIS A 137 24.17 11.94 1.26
C HIS A 137 22.69 11.88 0.89
N LEU A 138 21.96 13.00 1.00
CA LEU A 138 20.59 13.16 0.50
C LEU A 138 20.48 12.74 -0.98
N ALA A 139 21.41 13.19 -1.83
CA ALA A 139 21.43 12.83 -3.25
C ALA A 139 21.60 11.32 -3.47
N ARG A 140 22.44 10.63 -2.67
CA ARG A 140 22.60 9.16 -2.75
C ARG A 140 21.32 8.42 -2.35
N LEU A 141 20.65 8.85 -1.30
CA LEU A 141 19.37 8.25 -0.87
C LEU A 141 18.27 8.48 -1.92
N ALA A 142 18.21 9.69 -2.50
CA ALA A 142 17.23 10.01 -3.54
C ALA A 142 17.46 9.18 -4.81
N ARG A 143 18.73 8.96 -5.18
CA ARG A 143 19.10 8.09 -6.30
C ARG A 143 18.70 6.64 -6.06
N ASP A 144 18.96 6.11 -4.87
CA ASP A 144 18.56 4.75 -4.49
C ASP A 144 17.03 4.57 -4.49
N LEU A 145 16.26 5.54 -3.97
CA LEU A 145 14.80 5.57 -4.09
C LEU A 145 14.34 5.49 -5.55
N ALA A 146 14.95 6.28 -6.45
CA ALA A 146 14.61 6.28 -7.87
C ALA A 146 14.93 4.93 -8.55
N GLU A 147 16.06 4.32 -8.22
CA GLU A 147 16.44 3.01 -8.73
C GLU A 147 15.45 1.91 -8.28
N LYS A 148 14.99 1.96 -7.03
CA LYS A 148 13.98 1.04 -6.48
C LYS A 148 12.62 1.23 -7.12
N ALA A 149 12.16 2.47 -7.26
CA ALA A 149 10.91 2.80 -7.95
C ALA A 149 10.92 2.32 -9.41
N ALA A 150 12.03 2.53 -10.13
CA ALA A 150 12.19 2.03 -11.50
C ALA A 150 12.23 0.49 -11.57
N ALA A 151 12.82 -0.18 -10.57
CA ALA A 151 12.85 -1.63 -10.46
C ALA A 151 11.47 -2.22 -10.15
N LEU A 152 10.74 -1.63 -9.20
CA LEU A 152 9.36 -1.99 -8.89
C LEU A 152 8.49 -1.90 -10.15
N ARG A 153 8.56 -0.79 -10.89
CA ARG A 153 7.80 -0.64 -12.14
C ARG A 153 8.05 -1.78 -13.12
N ARG A 154 9.30 -2.21 -13.30
CA ARG A 154 9.62 -3.33 -14.21
C ARG A 154 9.06 -4.66 -13.67
N ALA A 155 9.30 -4.94 -12.39
CA ALA A 155 8.85 -6.17 -11.74
C ALA A 155 7.32 -6.28 -11.74
N TYR A 156 6.61 -5.20 -11.43
CA TYR A 156 5.16 -5.16 -11.37
C TYR A 156 4.51 -5.37 -12.73
N LEU A 157 5.00 -4.70 -13.79
CA LEU A 157 4.44 -4.88 -15.13
C LEU A 157 4.69 -6.30 -15.68
N ASP A 158 5.83 -6.90 -15.36
CA ASP A 158 6.13 -8.30 -15.68
C ASP A 158 5.23 -9.28 -14.89
N TYR A 159 5.00 -9.00 -13.60
CA TYR A 159 4.06 -9.75 -12.77
C TYR A 159 2.64 -9.68 -13.32
N LEU A 160 2.15 -8.49 -13.66
CA LEU A 160 0.83 -8.35 -14.29
C LEU A 160 0.73 -9.19 -15.57
N GLU A 161 1.75 -9.19 -16.43
CA GLU A 161 1.75 -9.95 -17.68
C GLU A 161 1.71 -11.47 -17.47
N LYS A 162 2.42 -11.99 -16.48
CA LYS A 162 2.58 -13.43 -16.25
C LYS A 162 1.46 -14.03 -15.39
N THR A 163 0.84 -13.24 -14.53
CA THR A 163 -0.12 -13.74 -13.54
C THR A 163 -1.50 -13.96 -14.18
N PRO A 164 -2.16 -15.10 -13.90
CA PRO A 164 -3.53 -15.36 -14.35
C PRO A 164 -4.52 -14.30 -13.84
N GLU A 165 -5.56 -14.02 -14.63
CA GLU A 165 -6.55 -12.98 -14.29
C GLU A 165 -7.31 -13.28 -12.98
N GLU A 166 -7.69 -14.54 -12.73
CA GLU A 166 -8.37 -14.95 -11.49
C GLU A 166 -7.53 -14.64 -10.25
N GLU A 167 -6.21 -14.83 -10.33
CA GLU A 167 -5.29 -14.53 -9.24
C GLU A 167 -5.12 -13.02 -9.05
N LEU A 168 -5.01 -12.24 -10.12
CA LEU A 168 -4.95 -10.78 -10.02
C LEU A 168 -6.21 -10.15 -9.41
N VAL A 169 -7.39 -10.73 -9.66
CA VAL A 169 -8.64 -10.30 -9.03
C VAL A 169 -8.61 -10.54 -7.52
N GLU A 170 -8.04 -11.66 -7.09
CA GLU A 170 -7.92 -12.02 -5.67
C GLU A 170 -6.88 -11.15 -4.95
N GLU A 171 -5.73 -10.92 -5.57
CA GLU A 171 -4.68 -10.03 -5.06
C GLU A 171 -5.17 -8.58 -4.93
N LEU A 172 -5.90 -8.06 -5.92
CA LEU A 172 -6.48 -6.72 -5.85
C LEU A 172 -7.52 -6.59 -4.72
N TYR A 173 -8.31 -7.65 -4.50
CA TYR A 173 -9.27 -7.68 -3.40
C TYR A 173 -8.57 -7.71 -2.04
N ALA A 174 -7.52 -8.52 -1.87
CA ALA A 174 -6.73 -8.60 -0.64
C ALA A 174 -6.10 -7.24 -0.29
N ALA A 175 -5.37 -6.64 -1.23
CA ALA A 175 -4.76 -5.32 -1.04
C ALA A 175 -5.81 -4.22 -0.74
N SER A 176 -7.02 -4.31 -1.33
CA SER A 176 -8.11 -3.38 -1.02
C SER A 176 -8.66 -3.57 0.39
N LEU A 177 -8.69 -4.80 0.90
CA LEU A 177 -9.15 -5.12 2.25
C LEU A 177 -8.12 -4.64 3.28
N GLU A 178 -6.84 -4.96 3.06
CA GLU A 178 -5.70 -4.54 3.89
C GLU A 178 -5.62 -3.02 3.99
N LEU A 179 -5.64 -2.28 2.87
CA LEU A 179 -5.58 -0.82 2.93
C LEU A 179 -6.81 -0.20 3.60
N ALA A 180 -8.00 -0.80 3.43
CA ALA A 180 -9.20 -0.34 4.12
C ALA A 180 -9.06 -0.53 5.64
N GLU A 181 -8.42 -1.60 6.07
CA GLU A 181 -8.08 -1.89 7.47
C GLU A 181 -7.06 -0.89 8.01
N GLU A 182 -5.91 -0.83 7.37
CA GLU A 182 -4.77 0.04 7.71
C GLU A 182 -5.21 1.50 7.91
N LEU A 183 -6.12 1.98 7.05
CA LEU A 183 -6.70 3.32 7.20
C LEU A 183 -7.33 3.55 8.58
N PHE A 184 -8.11 2.60 9.14
CA PHE A 184 -8.73 2.79 10.45
C PHE A 184 -7.95 2.18 11.62
N SER A 185 -7.12 1.17 11.38
CA SER A 185 -6.31 0.52 12.42
C SER A 185 -5.09 1.38 12.75
N GLU A 186 -4.50 2.07 11.77
CA GLU A 186 -3.20 2.73 11.90
C GLU A 186 -3.18 4.17 11.36
N LYS A 187 -3.31 4.38 10.04
CA LYS A 187 -3.08 5.68 9.37
C LYS A 187 -3.96 6.81 9.91
N LEU A 188 -5.25 6.58 10.18
CA LEU A 188 -6.12 7.62 10.76
C LEU A 188 -5.97 7.78 12.29
N LYS A 189 -4.97 7.15 12.91
CA LYS A 189 -4.60 7.32 14.33
C LYS A 189 -3.18 7.87 14.52
N HIS A 190 -2.29 7.64 13.56
CA HIS A 190 -0.87 7.98 13.64
C HIS A 190 -0.39 8.65 12.36
N PRO A 191 0.48 9.69 12.44
CA PRO A 191 1.03 10.32 11.25
C PRO A 191 2.00 9.38 10.54
N GLU A 192 2.02 9.49 9.21
CA GLU A 192 2.97 8.78 8.33
C GLU A 192 3.99 9.73 7.70
N SER A 193 3.57 10.94 7.28
CA SER A 193 4.45 12.01 6.81
C SER A 193 4.52 13.21 7.76
N PRO A 194 4.96 13.04 9.03
CA PRO A 194 4.88 14.08 10.05
C PRO A 194 5.85 15.25 9.83
N TYR A 195 6.97 15.03 9.12
CA TYR A 195 7.99 16.08 8.95
C TYR A 195 7.58 17.07 7.86
N ALA A 196 7.01 16.58 6.76
CA ALA A 196 6.41 17.37 5.70
C ALA A 196 5.03 17.92 6.12
N GLN A 197 4.41 17.32 7.15
CA GLN A 197 3.02 17.56 7.56
C GLN A 197 2.03 17.28 6.43
N ALA A 198 2.19 16.10 5.80
CA ALA A 198 1.51 15.72 4.58
C ALA A 198 0.62 14.47 4.72
N SER A 199 0.38 13.99 5.96
CA SER A 199 -0.39 12.75 6.17
C SER A 199 -1.81 12.83 5.59
N ALA A 200 -2.43 14.02 5.59
CA ALA A 200 -3.74 14.21 4.96
C ALA A 200 -3.70 14.01 3.44
N GLU A 201 -2.61 14.41 2.78
CA GLU A 201 -2.42 14.26 1.35
C GLU A 201 -2.21 12.79 0.97
N ASP A 202 -1.44 12.06 1.79
CA ASP A 202 -1.19 10.62 1.68
C ASP A 202 -2.50 9.84 1.77
N TYR A 203 -3.28 10.03 2.84
CA TYR A 203 -4.54 9.30 3.03
C TYR A 203 -5.57 9.61 1.94
N ARG A 204 -5.58 10.85 1.42
CA ARG A 204 -6.41 11.20 0.25
C ARG A 204 -5.98 10.43 -1.00
N ALA A 205 -4.69 10.17 -1.18
CA ALA A 205 -4.20 9.36 -2.28
C ALA A 205 -4.53 7.88 -2.08
N ASN A 206 -4.37 7.32 -0.87
CA ASN A 206 -4.81 5.96 -0.55
C ASN A 206 -6.32 5.77 -0.85
N ALA A 207 -7.16 6.69 -0.38
CA ALA A 207 -8.62 6.60 -0.60
C ALA A 207 -9.01 6.69 -2.09
N ARG A 208 -8.29 7.49 -2.90
CA ARG A 208 -8.47 7.53 -4.36
C ARG A 208 -8.03 6.23 -5.01
N GLY A 209 -6.89 5.68 -4.59
CA GLY A 209 -6.38 4.40 -5.06
C GLY A 209 -7.39 3.29 -4.78
N LEU A 210 -7.91 3.24 -3.55
CA LEU A 210 -8.89 2.27 -3.10
C LEU A 210 -10.19 2.37 -3.91
N ALA A 211 -10.70 3.58 -4.15
CA ALA A 211 -11.85 3.76 -5.05
C ALA A 211 -11.57 3.21 -6.46
N LYS A 212 -10.39 3.46 -7.04
CA LYS A 212 -10.02 2.90 -8.36
C LYS A 212 -9.91 1.38 -8.34
N ALA A 213 -9.29 0.79 -7.32
CA ALA A 213 -9.16 -0.66 -7.15
C ALA A 213 -10.55 -1.32 -7.07
N LEU A 214 -11.42 -0.81 -6.20
CA LEU A 214 -12.76 -1.36 -6.01
C LEU A 214 -13.66 -1.21 -7.25
N ALA A 215 -13.42 -0.22 -8.11
CA ALA A 215 -14.13 -0.07 -9.38
C ALA A 215 -13.82 -1.19 -10.40
N LEU A 216 -12.68 -1.86 -10.26
CA LEU A 216 -12.28 -2.98 -11.11
C LEU A 216 -12.84 -4.32 -10.63
N LEU A 217 -13.21 -4.42 -9.35
CA LEU A 217 -13.65 -5.67 -8.74
C LEU A 217 -15.16 -5.91 -8.97
N PRO A 218 -15.59 -7.18 -9.07
CA PRO A 218 -17.00 -7.55 -9.24
C PRO A 218 -17.80 -7.47 -7.92
N LEU A 219 -17.79 -6.29 -7.28
CA LEU A 219 -18.39 -6.06 -5.97
C LEU A 219 -19.86 -5.60 -6.04
N PRO A 220 -20.66 -5.84 -4.97
CA PRO A 220 -22.00 -5.27 -4.88
C PRO A 220 -21.96 -3.75 -4.72
N GLY A 221 -23.01 -3.06 -5.17
CA GLY A 221 -23.06 -1.59 -5.17
C GLY A 221 -22.91 -0.90 -3.80
N LEU A 222 -23.11 -1.63 -2.69
CA LEU A 222 -22.86 -1.10 -1.35
C LEU A 222 -21.38 -0.82 -1.08
N ALA A 223 -20.47 -1.73 -1.46
CA ALA A 223 -19.04 -1.53 -1.26
C ALA A 223 -18.53 -0.32 -2.05
N TRP A 224 -19.01 -0.16 -3.29
CA TRP A 224 -18.73 1.02 -4.10
C TRP A 224 -19.22 2.32 -3.46
N ALA A 225 -20.45 2.34 -2.94
CA ALA A 225 -20.98 3.53 -2.27
C ALA A 225 -20.16 3.92 -1.04
N LEU A 226 -19.74 2.93 -0.24
CA LEU A 226 -18.91 3.13 0.95
C LEU A 226 -17.50 3.63 0.59
N ALA A 227 -16.91 3.15 -0.50
CA ALA A 227 -15.63 3.65 -1.00
C ALA A 227 -15.70 5.14 -1.36
N LEU A 228 -16.75 5.56 -2.07
CA LEU A 228 -16.96 6.97 -2.40
C LEU A 228 -17.24 7.84 -1.16
N ASP A 229 -17.94 7.29 -0.16
CA ASP A 229 -18.19 7.99 1.09
C ASP A 229 -16.91 8.13 1.94
N LEU A 230 -16.04 7.11 1.94
CA LEU A 230 -14.70 7.19 2.51
C LEU A 230 -13.85 8.24 1.80
N GLU A 231 -13.78 8.21 0.46
CA GLU A 231 -13.04 9.20 -0.33
C GLU A 231 -13.46 10.63 0.02
N ARG A 232 -14.77 10.89 0.14
CA ARG A 232 -15.30 12.21 0.55
C ARG A 232 -14.91 12.56 1.99
N ALA A 233 -14.97 11.62 2.92
CA ALA A 233 -14.63 11.86 4.31
C ALA A 233 -13.14 12.20 4.47
N VAL A 234 -12.27 11.44 3.79
CA VAL A 234 -10.81 11.67 3.79
C VAL A 234 -10.45 12.97 3.05
N ALA A 235 -11.12 13.29 1.94
CA ALA A 235 -10.96 14.57 1.25
C ALA A 235 -11.29 15.78 2.14
N ALA A 236 -12.17 15.61 3.13
CA ALA A 236 -12.57 16.66 4.06
C ALA A 236 -11.60 16.83 5.25
N LEU A 237 -10.60 15.95 5.42
CA LEU A 237 -9.64 16.04 6.52
C LEU A 237 -8.90 17.39 6.53
N PRO A 238 -8.63 17.95 7.73
CA PRO A 238 -7.77 19.13 7.84
C PRO A 238 -6.37 18.81 7.29
N SER A 239 -5.73 19.83 6.71
CA SER A 239 -4.31 19.78 6.32
C SER A 239 -3.62 21.04 6.86
N PRO A 240 -2.57 20.91 7.69
CA PRO A 240 -1.94 19.65 8.12
C PRO A 240 -2.80 18.86 9.13
N LEU A 241 -2.78 17.53 9.04
CA LEU A 241 -3.54 16.64 9.94
C LEU A 241 -2.84 16.45 11.29
N GLU A 242 -1.52 16.60 11.31
CA GLU A 242 -0.63 16.35 12.44
C GLU A 242 -0.98 17.20 13.69
N ARG A 243 -1.79 18.24 13.52
CA ARG A 243 -2.24 19.17 14.57
C ARG A 243 -3.75 19.16 14.80
N ALA A 244 -4.47 18.21 14.21
CA ALA A 244 -5.92 18.20 14.16
C ALA A 244 -6.53 16.79 14.24
N TRP A 245 -5.84 15.86 14.92
CA TRP A 245 -6.31 14.49 15.14
C TRP A 245 -7.63 14.40 15.91
N ASP A 246 -7.98 15.43 16.68
CA ASP A 246 -9.24 15.56 17.41
C ASP A 246 -10.37 16.20 16.58
N ASP A 247 -10.13 16.61 15.32
CA ASP A 247 -11.18 17.12 14.44
C ASP A 247 -12.24 16.01 14.21
N PRO A 248 -13.54 16.28 14.39
CA PRO A 248 -14.60 15.29 14.18
C PRO A 248 -14.60 14.62 12.81
N LYS A 249 -13.99 15.24 11.80
CA LYS A 249 -13.83 14.65 10.46
C LYS A 249 -12.89 13.44 10.46
N VAL A 250 -11.91 13.37 11.36
CA VAL A 250 -11.02 12.21 11.52
C VAL A 250 -11.85 11.01 12.00
N ALA A 251 -12.67 11.19 13.04
CA ALA A 251 -13.57 10.14 13.53
C ALA A 251 -14.59 9.70 12.47
N LEU A 252 -15.07 10.63 11.63
CA LEU A 252 -15.93 10.28 10.50
C LEU A 252 -15.18 9.44 9.45
N ALA A 253 -13.97 9.83 9.04
CA ALA A 253 -13.17 9.08 8.08
C ALA A 253 -12.86 7.66 8.59
N LEU A 254 -12.48 7.54 9.86
CA LEU A 254 -12.24 6.25 10.53
C LEU A 254 -13.49 5.36 10.47
N ALA A 255 -14.66 5.90 10.83
CA ALA A 255 -15.90 5.14 10.74
C ALA A 255 -16.26 4.71 9.31
N ARG A 256 -15.97 5.54 8.29
CA ARG A 256 -16.21 5.16 6.88
C ARG A 256 -15.26 4.05 6.42
N ALA A 257 -14.01 4.08 6.86
CA ALA A 257 -13.04 3.01 6.56
C ALA A 257 -13.47 1.69 7.20
N GLN A 258 -13.90 1.71 8.47
CA GLN A 258 -14.48 0.55 9.16
C GLN A 258 -15.73 0.00 8.46
N ASP A 259 -16.66 0.88 8.06
CA ASP A 259 -17.87 0.46 7.34
C ASP A 259 -17.52 -0.19 5.99
N LEU A 260 -16.54 0.36 5.26
CA LEU A 260 -16.05 -0.20 4.00
C LEU A 260 -15.42 -1.60 4.22
N TYR A 261 -14.47 -1.71 5.15
CA TYR A 261 -13.85 -2.99 5.51
C TYR A 261 -14.88 -4.06 5.87
N ALA A 262 -15.84 -3.71 6.74
CA ALA A 262 -16.92 -4.62 7.14
C ALA A 262 -17.83 -5.02 5.97
N ALA A 263 -18.00 -4.16 4.97
CA ALA A 263 -18.75 -4.48 3.76
C ALA A 263 -17.97 -5.40 2.81
N LEU A 264 -16.66 -5.16 2.65
CA LEU A 264 -15.77 -6.02 1.87
C LEU A 264 -15.72 -7.43 2.46
N GLY A 265 -15.51 -7.56 3.77
CA GLY A 265 -15.51 -8.86 4.46
C GLY A 265 -16.81 -9.66 4.30
N LYS A 266 -17.96 -9.00 4.09
CA LYS A 266 -19.26 -9.66 3.83
C LYS A 266 -19.52 -9.97 2.36
N ALA A 267 -18.77 -9.37 1.45
CA ALA A 267 -18.92 -9.54 0.01
C ALA A 267 -17.58 -9.91 -0.63
N PRO A 268 -16.95 -11.00 -0.17
CA PRO A 268 -15.57 -11.22 -0.55
C PRO A 268 -15.47 -11.79 -1.96
N VAL A 269 -14.41 -11.42 -2.68
CA VAL A 269 -14.17 -11.83 -4.07
C VAL A 269 -13.40 -13.16 -4.09
N GLY A 270 -13.57 -13.94 -5.16
CA GLY A 270 -12.91 -15.24 -5.33
C GLY A 270 -13.63 -16.40 -4.64
N ARG A 271 -13.06 -17.60 -4.78
CA ARG A 271 -13.61 -18.83 -4.17
C ARG A 271 -13.24 -18.92 -2.68
N ALA A 272 -14.03 -19.65 -1.91
CA ALA A 272 -13.82 -19.75 -0.46
C ALA A 272 -12.44 -20.31 -0.09
N GLU A 273 -11.97 -21.31 -0.83
CA GLU A 273 -10.64 -21.91 -0.67
C GLU A 273 -9.52 -20.90 -1.00
N ARG A 274 -9.74 -20.02 -1.97
CA ARG A 274 -8.79 -18.95 -2.31
C ARG A 274 -8.72 -17.87 -1.25
N ARG A 275 -9.87 -17.49 -0.68
CA ARG A 275 -9.91 -16.58 0.47
C ARG A 275 -9.26 -17.19 1.72
N ALA A 276 -9.43 -18.48 1.94
CA ALA A 276 -8.73 -19.19 2.98
C ALA A 276 -7.20 -19.14 2.76
N LEU A 277 -6.73 -19.30 1.52
CA LEU A 277 -5.32 -19.12 1.18
C LEU A 277 -4.83 -17.67 1.39
N LEU A 278 -5.66 -16.65 1.18
CA LEU A 278 -5.32 -15.26 1.52
C LEU A 278 -5.10 -15.08 3.02
N TRP A 279 -6.01 -15.57 3.86
CA TRP A 279 -5.84 -15.52 5.32
C TRP A 279 -4.65 -16.34 5.83
N LEU A 280 -4.29 -17.43 5.14
CA LEU A 280 -3.05 -18.14 5.43
C LEU A 280 -1.81 -17.35 5.04
N ARG A 281 -1.85 -16.56 3.97
CA ARG A 281 -0.75 -15.66 3.62
C ARG A 281 -0.58 -14.59 4.70
N ALA A 282 -1.65 -13.91 5.08
CA ALA A 282 -1.64 -12.95 6.19
C ALA A 282 -1.09 -13.60 7.47
N PHE A 283 -1.53 -14.81 7.82
CA PHE A 283 -0.99 -15.55 8.96
C PHE A 283 0.53 -15.77 8.88
N ARG A 284 1.07 -16.05 7.69
CA ARG A 284 2.53 -16.22 7.52
C ARG A 284 3.27 -14.91 7.78
N GLU A 285 2.79 -13.83 7.20
CA GLU A 285 3.39 -12.50 7.31
C GLU A 285 3.40 -12.07 8.78
N GLU A 286 2.22 -11.97 9.39
CA GLU A 286 2.06 -11.51 10.78
C GLU A 286 2.77 -12.42 11.80
N TYR A 287 2.55 -13.73 11.75
CA TYR A 287 3.04 -14.61 12.82
C TYR A 287 4.40 -15.26 12.52
N LEU A 288 4.62 -15.76 11.30
CA LEU A 288 5.85 -16.52 11.02
C LEU A 288 7.03 -15.64 10.63
N ASP A 289 6.76 -14.45 10.10
CA ASP A 289 7.80 -13.52 9.67
C ASP A 289 7.97 -12.40 10.70
N GLU A 290 6.87 -11.85 11.24
CA GLU A 290 6.94 -10.76 12.24
C GLU A 290 6.86 -11.24 13.70
N GLY A 291 6.22 -12.37 13.96
CA GLY A 291 6.10 -12.93 15.31
C GLY A 291 4.92 -12.37 16.13
N GLU A 292 4.00 -11.69 15.45
CA GLU A 292 2.87 -11.00 16.05
C GLU A 292 1.72 -11.99 16.35
N VAL A 293 1.49 -12.22 17.65
CA VAL A 293 0.60 -13.28 18.15
C VAL A 293 -0.87 -12.94 17.93
N ASP A 294 -1.26 -11.70 18.21
CA ASP A 294 -2.68 -11.31 18.19
C ASP A 294 -3.19 -11.21 16.74
N GLU A 295 -2.37 -10.64 15.87
CA GLU A 295 -2.54 -10.50 14.42
C GLU A 295 -2.55 -11.88 13.75
N GLY A 296 -1.64 -12.77 14.14
CA GLY A 296 -1.67 -14.17 13.75
C GLY A 296 -2.98 -14.87 14.13
N LEU A 297 -3.52 -14.63 15.33
CA LEU A 297 -4.80 -15.20 15.74
C LEU A 297 -5.98 -14.61 14.97
N GLU A 298 -5.95 -13.32 14.67
CA GLU A 298 -6.96 -12.65 13.84
C GLU A 298 -6.99 -13.22 12.42
N ALA A 299 -5.82 -13.44 11.81
CA ALA A 299 -5.72 -14.10 10.52
C ALA A 299 -6.32 -15.52 10.54
N LEU A 300 -6.12 -16.29 11.63
CA LEU A 300 -6.74 -17.61 11.79
C LEU A 300 -8.27 -17.53 11.99
N GLU A 301 -8.80 -16.51 12.65
CA GLU A 301 -10.25 -16.26 12.70
C GLU A 301 -10.81 -15.96 11.30
N GLY A 302 -10.11 -15.14 10.52
CA GLY A 302 -10.44 -14.86 9.13
C GLY A 302 -10.43 -16.13 8.26
N LEU A 303 -9.42 -16.98 8.43
CA LEU A 303 -9.31 -18.29 7.78
C LEU A 303 -10.54 -19.16 8.10
N LYS A 304 -10.92 -19.29 9.38
CA LYS A 304 -12.10 -20.06 9.80
C LYS A 304 -13.38 -19.50 9.19
N ALA A 305 -13.54 -18.18 9.19
CA ALA A 305 -14.70 -17.52 8.58
C ALA A 305 -14.78 -17.79 7.07
N ALA A 306 -13.65 -17.79 6.37
CA ALA A 306 -13.58 -18.11 4.94
C ALA A 306 -13.92 -19.58 4.64
N LEU A 307 -13.57 -20.49 5.54
CA LEU A 307 -13.83 -21.93 5.44
C LEU A 307 -15.25 -22.34 5.82
N ALA A 308 -15.98 -21.50 6.55
CA ALA A 308 -17.32 -21.83 7.05
C ALA A 308 -18.28 -22.21 5.91
N GLY A 309 -18.89 -23.39 6.01
CA GLY A 309 -19.80 -23.95 5.02
C GLY A 309 -19.14 -24.52 3.77
N THR A 310 -17.80 -24.57 3.71
CA THR A 310 -17.07 -25.20 2.60
C THR A 310 -16.96 -26.72 2.78
N PRO A 311 -16.78 -27.50 1.70
CA PRO A 311 -16.58 -28.94 1.80
C PRO A 311 -15.32 -29.35 2.58
N ARG A 312 -14.34 -28.44 2.70
CA ARG A 312 -13.04 -28.67 3.37
C ARG A 312 -13.01 -28.17 4.81
N GLU A 313 -14.09 -27.55 5.31
CA GLU A 313 -14.17 -26.94 6.64
C GLU A 313 -13.71 -27.90 7.75
N GLU A 314 -14.30 -29.10 7.82
CA GLU A 314 -14.03 -30.05 8.90
C GLU A 314 -12.56 -30.53 8.91
N GLU A 315 -11.98 -30.74 7.73
CA GLU A 315 -10.59 -31.20 7.61
C GLU A 315 -9.60 -30.08 7.91
N ALA A 316 -9.90 -28.85 7.45
CA ALA A 316 -9.09 -27.69 7.74
C ALA A 316 -9.11 -27.33 9.22
N LEU A 317 -10.27 -27.37 9.89
CA LEU A 317 -10.39 -27.06 11.32
C LEU A 317 -9.56 -28.01 12.21
N LYS A 318 -9.38 -29.27 11.80
CA LYS A 318 -8.48 -30.23 12.51
C LYS A 318 -7.00 -29.80 12.48
N LEU A 319 -6.60 -28.99 11.50
CA LEU A 319 -5.27 -28.40 11.40
C LEU A 319 -5.21 -27.02 12.07
N VAL A 320 -6.28 -26.22 11.96
CA VAL A 320 -6.37 -24.88 12.57
C VAL A 320 -6.39 -24.94 14.10
N GLU A 321 -7.13 -25.86 14.71
CA GLU A 321 -7.18 -25.98 16.19
C GLU A 321 -5.81 -26.16 16.87
N PRO A 322 -4.96 -27.13 16.48
CA PRO A 322 -3.62 -27.25 17.06
C PRO A 322 -2.70 -26.10 16.65
N LEU A 323 -2.92 -25.49 15.49
CA LEU A 323 -2.19 -24.30 15.03
C LEU A 323 -2.46 -23.10 15.95
N GLU A 324 -3.72 -22.78 16.23
CA GLU A 324 -4.11 -21.74 17.18
C GLU A 324 -3.53 -21.98 18.58
N ALA A 325 -3.54 -23.23 19.05
CA ALA A 325 -2.98 -23.56 20.35
C ALA A 325 -1.46 -23.28 20.41
N LYS A 326 -0.74 -23.52 19.32
CA LYS A 326 0.69 -23.20 19.19
C LYS A 326 0.94 -21.69 19.13
N VAL A 327 0.15 -20.96 18.36
CA VAL A 327 0.23 -19.50 18.25
C VAL A 327 -0.03 -18.83 19.59
N ARG A 328 -1.09 -19.25 20.31
CA ARG A 328 -1.37 -18.78 21.69
C ARG A 328 -0.24 -19.05 22.68
N ALA A 329 0.60 -20.05 22.40
CA ALA A 329 1.77 -20.39 23.20
C ALA A 329 3.06 -19.70 22.71
N ALA A 330 2.96 -18.82 21.71
CA ALA A 330 4.11 -18.21 21.02
C ALA A 330 5.14 -19.25 20.56
N ALA A 331 4.66 -20.37 20.02
CA ALA A 331 5.53 -21.45 19.55
C ALA A 331 6.41 -20.98 18.38
N PRO A 332 7.67 -21.44 18.30
CA PRO A 332 8.59 -21.00 17.26
C PRO A 332 8.14 -21.49 15.87
N LYS A 333 8.57 -20.78 14.82
CA LYS A 333 8.21 -21.03 13.41
C LYS A 333 8.31 -22.50 13.02
N GLU A 334 9.36 -23.20 13.46
CA GLU A 334 9.61 -24.60 13.10
C GLU A 334 8.53 -25.56 13.60
N GLU A 335 7.81 -25.20 14.66
CA GLU A 335 6.69 -25.99 15.19
C GLU A 335 5.36 -25.69 14.50
N VAL A 336 5.26 -24.53 13.87
CA VAL A 336 4.03 -23.98 13.29
C VAL A 336 3.97 -24.23 11.78
N GLU A 337 5.09 -24.02 11.10
CA GLU A 337 5.26 -24.17 9.65
C GLU A 337 4.69 -25.48 9.08
N PRO A 338 4.85 -26.66 9.72
CA PRO A 338 4.30 -27.90 9.17
C PRO A 338 2.76 -27.92 9.10
N LEU A 339 2.07 -27.27 10.05
CA LEU A 339 0.62 -27.20 10.06
C LEU A 339 0.11 -26.21 9.00
N VAL A 340 0.82 -25.09 8.83
CA VAL A 340 0.54 -24.10 7.78
C VAL A 340 0.70 -24.73 6.40
N GLN A 341 1.79 -25.46 6.16
CA GLN A 341 2.01 -26.15 4.89
C GLN A 341 0.93 -27.20 4.61
N ALA A 342 0.51 -27.96 5.63
CA ALA A 342 -0.57 -28.93 5.49
C ALA A 342 -1.92 -28.26 5.14
N LEU A 343 -2.20 -27.09 5.71
CA LEU A 343 -3.38 -26.29 5.37
C LEU A 343 -3.31 -25.76 3.94
N GLU A 344 -2.16 -25.26 3.49
CA GLU A 344 -1.98 -24.84 2.09
C GLU A 344 -2.23 -25.99 1.11
N ASP A 345 -1.64 -27.15 1.38
CA ASP A 345 -1.77 -28.34 0.53
C ASP A 345 -3.23 -28.83 0.49
N LEU A 346 -3.94 -28.73 1.61
CA LEU A 346 -5.37 -29.04 1.69
C LEU A 346 -6.23 -28.07 0.88
N LEU A 347 -5.84 -26.80 0.77
CA LEU A 347 -6.64 -25.75 0.13
C LEU A 347 -6.35 -25.54 -1.35
N ARG A 348 -5.24 -26.08 -1.87
CA ARG A 348 -4.92 -26.13 -3.31
C ARG A 348 -5.73 -27.21 -4.06
#